data_AF-A0A7Y3XG82-F1
#
_entry.id   AF-A0A7Y3XG82-F1
#
_cell.length_a   1.000
_cell.length_b   1.000
_cell.length_c   1.000
_cell.angle_alpha   90.00
_cell.angle_beta   90.00
_cell.angle_gamma   90.00
#
_symmetry.space_group_name_H-M   'P 1'
#
loop_
_entity.id
_entity.type
_entity.pdbx_description
1 polymer ?
#
loop_
_entity_poly.entity_id
_entity_poly.type
_entity_poly.pdbx_seq_one_letter_code
_entity_poly.pdbx_strand_id
1 'polypeptide(L)'
;MNQQHAAARILLALKGQSGLVSSLSHLQGQYGVSRRTLERTRAKLARLGLIEHHTWMNSNFPGQSGWRLSTRFTASLRQLANKVDEWRMDSSPGRKEKDERLVGLLG
;
A
#
# COMPACT_ATOMS: atom_id res chain seq x y z
N MET A 1 5.51 -0.42 21.20
CA MET A 1 6.61 0.23 20.45
C MET A 1 7.21 -0.58 19.28
N ASN A 2 7.07 -1.92 19.19
CA ASN A 2 7.79 -2.70 18.15
C ASN A 2 7.12 -2.86 16.77
N GLN A 3 5.86 -2.43 16.57
CA GLN A 3 5.15 -2.65 15.29
C GLN A 3 5.58 -1.68 14.18
N GLN A 4 5.82 -0.40 14.50
CA GLN A 4 6.32 0.58 13.53
C GLN A 4 7.73 0.21 13.07
N HIS A 5 8.58 -0.22 14.01
CA HIS A 5 9.92 -0.72 13.69
C HIS A 5 9.85 -1.95 12.79
N ALA A 6 9.03 -2.94 13.14
CA ALA A 6 8.80 -4.12 12.30
C ALA A 6 8.27 -3.76 10.91
N ALA A 7 7.37 -2.79 10.81
CA ALA A 7 6.79 -2.35 9.54
C ALA A 7 7.86 -1.73 8.65
N ALA A 8 8.66 -0.82 9.19
CA ALA A 8 9.77 -0.20 8.46
C ALA A 8 10.77 -1.25 7.96
N ARG A 9 11.14 -2.24 8.80
CA ARG A 9 12.06 -3.32 8.40
C ARG A 9 11.48 -4.22 7.31
N ILE A 10 10.20 -4.59 7.39
CA ILE A 10 9.53 -5.36 6.34
C ILE A 10 9.55 -4.58 5.02
N LEU A 11 9.18 -3.29 5.05
CA LEU A 11 9.17 -2.46 3.85
C LEU A 11 10.57 -2.27 3.26
N LEU A 12 11.60 -2.10 4.10
CA LEU A 12 12.98 -1.96 3.65
C LEU A 12 13.51 -3.24 3.01
N ALA A 13 13.21 -4.40 3.61
CA ALA A 13 13.59 -5.71 3.07
C ALA A 13 12.93 -5.97 1.72
N LEU A 14 11.66 -5.59 1.56
CA LEU A 14 10.93 -5.69 0.29
C LEU A 14 11.38 -4.64 -0.74
N LYS A 15 11.85 -3.47 -0.30
CA LYS A 15 12.44 -2.45 -1.19
C LYS A 15 13.79 -2.90 -1.75
N GLY A 16 14.61 -3.55 -0.93
CA GLY A 16 15.96 -3.98 -1.29
C GLY A 16 16.00 -5.20 -2.21
N GLN A 17 14.89 -5.91 -2.38
CA GLN A 17 14.79 -7.03 -3.30
C GLN A 17 13.85 -6.69 -4.46
N SER A 18 14.39 -6.67 -5.68
CA SER A 18 13.62 -6.50 -6.91
C SER A 18 12.72 -7.71 -7.26
N GLY A 19 12.68 -8.74 -6.41
CA GLY A 19 11.98 -10.00 -6.62
C GLY A 19 11.09 -10.40 -5.44
N LEU A 20 10.64 -11.66 -5.43
CA LEU A 20 9.80 -12.19 -4.35
C LEU A 20 10.63 -12.56 -3.13
N VAL A 21 10.27 -12.00 -1.97
CA VAL A 21 10.83 -12.44 -0.69
C VAL A 21 10.03 -13.64 -0.19
N SER A 22 10.59 -14.84 -0.37
CA SER A 22 9.95 -16.11 -0.01
C SER A 22 9.71 -16.26 1.50
N SER A 23 10.57 -15.69 2.34
CA SER A 23 10.38 -15.72 3.80
C SER A 23 10.89 -14.47 4.49
N LEU A 24 10.03 -13.85 5.30
CA LEU A 24 10.35 -12.72 6.18
C LEU A 24 10.92 -13.16 7.54
N SER A 25 11.06 -14.47 7.78
CA SER A 25 11.51 -15.01 9.06
C SER A 25 12.94 -14.60 9.41
N HIS A 26 13.79 -14.33 8.41
CA HIS A 26 15.16 -13.85 8.61
C HIS A 26 15.21 -12.50 9.36
N LEU A 27 14.15 -11.69 9.25
CA LEU A 27 14.05 -10.40 9.95
C LEU A 27 13.91 -10.55 11.47
N GLN A 28 13.51 -11.73 11.97
CA GLN A 28 13.37 -11.99 13.40
C GLN A 28 14.74 -12.00 14.09
N GLY A 29 15.68 -12.77 13.54
CA GLY A 29 17.04 -12.88 14.07
C GLY A 29 17.88 -11.63 13.80
N GLN A 30 17.72 -11.02 12.63
CA GLN A 30 18.56 -9.88 12.23
C GLN A 30 18.22 -8.57 12.97
N TYR A 31 16.94 -8.38 13.35
CA TYR A 31 16.48 -7.12 13.94
C TYR A 31 15.82 -7.28 15.32
N GLY A 32 15.90 -8.46 15.92
CA GLY A 32 15.31 -8.72 17.25
C GLY A 32 13.79 -8.58 17.30
N VAL A 33 13.10 -8.73 16.16
CA VAL A 33 11.64 -8.60 16.09
C VAL A 33 10.99 -9.93 16.42
N SER A 34 10.11 -9.95 17.42
CA SER A 34 9.38 -11.18 17.77
C SER A 34 8.47 -11.65 16.62
N ARG A 35 8.41 -12.96 16.42
CA ARG A 35 7.58 -13.61 15.39
C ARG A 35 6.14 -13.08 15.38
N ARG A 36 5.51 -12.98 16.55
CA ARG A 36 4.13 -12.47 16.72
C ARG A 36 3.98 -11.03 16.24
N THR A 37 4.99 -10.18 16.48
CA THR A 37 4.97 -8.78 16.03
C THR A 37 5.14 -8.71 14.52
N LEU A 38 6.04 -9.53 13.96
CA LEU A 38 6.27 -9.63 12.53
C LEU A 38 5.00 -10.09 11.79
N GLU A 39 4.38 -11.17 12.25
CA GLU A 39 3.16 -11.74 11.64
C GLU A 39 1.99 -10.76 11.70
N ARG A 40 1.75 -10.12 12.86
CA ARG A 40 0.70 -9.08 12.99
C ARG A 40 0.96 -7.89 12.07
N THR A 41 2.20 -7.43 12.01
CA THR A 41 2.56 -6.29 11.17
C THR A 41 2.42 -6.63 9.69
N ARG A 42 2.88 -7.82 9.28
CA ARG A 42 2.69 -8.34 7.92
C ARG A 42 1.20 -8.42 7.55
N ALA A 43 0.37 -9.00 8.41
CA ALA A 43 -1.08 -9.08 8.18
C ALA A 43 -1.72 -7.69 8.06
N LYS A 44 -1.28 -6.73 8.88
CA LYS A 44 -1.75 -5.34 8.81
C LYS A 44 -1.33 -4.66 7.51
N LEU A 45 -0.07 -4.81 7.08
CA LEU A 45 0.43 -4.27 5.81
C LEU A 45 -0.29 -4.90 4.61
N ALA A 46 -0.55 -6.20 4.65
CA ALA A 46 -1.28 -6.89 3.59
C ALA A 46 -2.74 -6.42 3.50
N ARG A 47 -3.40 -6.25 4.65
CA ARG A 47 -4.76 -5.72 4.73
C ARG A 47 -4.87 -4.26 4.27
N LEU A 48 -3.81 -3.46 4.47
CA LEU A 48 -3.71 -2.10 3.93
C LEU A 48 -3.35 -2.09 2.43
N GLY A 49 -3.08 -3.24 1.83
CA GLY A 49 -2.64 -3.35 0.44
C GLY A 49 -1.20 -2.90 0.22
N LEU A 50 -0.41 -2.58 1.24
CA LEU A 50 0.98 -2.13 1.09
C LEU A 50 1.90 -3.24 0.57
N ILE A 51 1.61 -4.48 0.96
CA ILE A 51 2.32 -5.67 0.53
C ILE A 51 1.33 -6.68 -0.01
N GLU A 52 1.75 -7.49 -0.97
CA GLU A 52 0.94 -8.55 -1.54
C GLU A 52 1.69 -9.88 -1.52
N HIS A 53 0.95 -10.95 -1.25
CA HIS A 53 1.48 -12.31 -1.33
C HIS A 53 1.20 -12.86 -2.72
N HIS A 54 2.24 -13.25 -3.43
CA HIS A 54 2.13 -13.98 -4.68
C HIS A 54 2.15 -15.47 -4.36
N THR A 55 1.06 -16.14 -4.71
CA THR A 55 0.94 -17.60 -4.61
C THR A 55 1.45 -18.23 -5.91
N TRP A 56 2.02 -19.44 -5.79
CA TRP A 56 2.56 -20.31 -6.85
C TRP A 56 1.75 -20.46 -8.16
N MET A 57 0.46 -20.09 -8.15
CA MET A 57 -0.47 -20.26 -9.27
C MET A 57 -0.46 -19.08 -10.23
N ASN A 58 0.36 -18.06 -9.99
CA ASN A 58 0.44 -16.87 -10.82
C ASN A 58 1.48 -17.07 -11.94
N SER A 59 1.03 -17.00 -13.20
CA SER A 59 1.80 -17.39 -14.40
C SER A 59 3.11 -16.62 -14.61
N ASN A 60 3.26 -15.46 -13.95
CA ASN A 60 4.45 -14.61 -14.08
C ASN A 60 5.66 -15.12 -13.28
N PHE A 61 5.48 -16.04 -12.33
CA PHE A 61 6.58 -16.61 -11.52
C PHE A 61 6.35 -18.10 -11.25
N PRO A 62 6.65 -18.98 -12.22
CA PRO A 62 6.53 -20.42 -12.00
C PRO A 62 7.44 -20.88 -10.85
N GLY A 63 6.84 -21.46 -9.82
CA GLY A 63 7.55 -22.08 -8.70
C GLY A 63 8.00 -21.17 -7.56
N GLN A 64 7.69 -19.86 -7.57
CA GLN A 64 8.07 -18.95 -6.48
C GLN A 64 6.83 -18.37 -5.78
N SER A 65 6.71 -18.63 -4.47
CA SER A 65 5.77 -17.96 -3.57
C SER A 65 6.52 -16.99 -2.68
N GLY A 66 5.93 -15.82 -2.42
CA GLY A 66 6.60 -14.81 -1.61
C GLY A 66 5.85 -13.50 -1.49
N TRP A 67 6.49 -12.57 -0.79
CA TRP A 67 5.96 -11.25 -0.50
C TRP A 67 6.67 -10.22 -1.37
N ARG A 68 5.91 -9.24 -1.84
CA ARG A 68 6.44 -8.05 -2.52
C ARG A 68 5.63 -6.81 -2.13
N LEU A 69 6.17 -5.63 -2.43
CA LEU A 69 5.41 -4.38 -2.34
C LEU A 69 4.27 -4.41 -3.36
N SER A 70 3.08 -3.96 -2.97
CA SER A 70 1.97 -3.93 -3.92
C SER A 70 2.13 -2.78 -4.90
N THR A 71 2.18 -3.14 -6.18
CA THR A 71 2.12 -2.17 -7.28
C THR A 71 0.74 -1.52 -7.38
N ARG A 72 -0.32 -2.24 -6.98
CA ARG A 72 -1.70 -1.73 -6.98
C ARG A 72 -1.89 -0.59 -5.98
N PHE A 73 -1.35 -0.72 -4.77
CA PHE A 73 -1.44 0.35 -3.78
C PHE A 73 -0.73 1.63 -4.21
N THR A 74 0.44 1.50 -4.84
CA THR A 74 1.15 2.65 -5.42
C THR A 74 0.32 3.33 -6.52
N ALA A 75 -0.32 2.54 -7.38
CA ALA A 75 -1.23 3.06 -8.41
C ALA A 75 -2.43 3.77 -7.80
N SER A 76 -3.07 3.21 -6.77
CA SER A 76 -4.19 3.82 -6.06
C SER A 76 -3.79 5.12 -5.35
N LEU A 77 -2.60 5.18 -4.72
CA LEU A 77 -2.10 6.42 -4.12
C LEU A 77 -1.86 7.51 -5.16
N ARG A 78 -1.32 7.17 -6.33
CA ARG A 78 -1.15 8.12 -7.44
C ARG A 78 -2.50 8.62 -7.96
N GLN A 79 -3.46 7.73 -8.13
CA GLN A 79 -4.82 8.11 -8.53
C GLN A 79 -5.47 9.04 -7.50
N LEU A 80 -5.30 8.77 -6.21
CA LEU A 80 -5.80 9.63 -5.14
C LEU A 80 -5.12 11.00 -5.14
N ALA A 81 -3.78 11.04 -5.29
CA ALA A 81 -3.03 12.30 -5.39
C ALA A 81 -3.52 13.14 -6.58
N ASN A 82 -3.66 12.52 -7.76
CA ASN A 82 -4.20 13.17 -8.95
C ASN A 82 -5.61 13.73 -8.71
N LYS A 83 -6.48 12.99 -8.01
CA LYS A 83 -7.83 13.46 -7.65
C LYS A 83 -7.81 14.67 -6.72
N VAL A 84 -6.91 14.70 -5.73
CA VAL A 84 -6.76 15.85 -4.84
C VAL A 84 -6.25 17.07 -5.60
N ASP A 85 -5.31 16.88 -6.53
CA ASP A 85 -4.81 17.97 -7.38
C ASP A 85 -5.89 18.46 -8.35
N GLU A 86 -6.69 17.56 -8.92
CA GLU A 86 -7.91 17.91 -9.68
C GLU A 86 -8.85 18.78 -8.82
N TRP A 87 -9.19 18.38 -7.60
CA TRP A 87 -10.05 19.19 -6.72
C TRP A 87 -9.49 20.57 -6.37
N ARG A 88 -8.17 20.66 -6.19
CA ARG A 88 -7.48 21.94 -5.97
C ARG A 88 -7.58 22.85 -7.19
N MET A 89 -7.42 22.28 -8.39
CA MET A 89 -7.54 23.00 -9.67
C MET A 89 -9.01 23.35 -10.00
N ASP A 90 -9.95 22.48 -9.63
CA ASP A 90 -11.41 22.61 -9.85
C ASP A 90 -12.06 23.59 -8.85
N SER A 91 -11.30 24.11 -7.86
CA SER A 91 -11.73 25.17 -6.95
C SER A 91 -11.82 26.56 -7.61
N SER A 92 -11.85 26.62 -8.95
CA SER A 92 -12.06 27.87 -9.70
C SER A 92 -13.47 28.43 -9.43
N PRO A 93 -13.61 29.73 -9.12
CA PRO A 93 -14.85 30.31 -8.58
C PRO A 93 -16.09 30.12 -9.48
N GLY A 94 -15.91 30.02 -10.81
CA GLY A 94 -17.01 29.85 -11.75
C GLY A 94 -17.71 28.48 -11.74
N ARG A 95 -17.15 27.46 -11.08
CA ARG A 95 -17.78 26.12 -11.00
C ARG A 95 -18.53 25.89 -9.69
N LYS A 96 -18.02 26.42 -8.57
CA LYS A 96 -18.76 26.49 -7.29
C LYS A 96 -20.11 27.19 -7.45
N GLU A 97 -20.17 28.29 -8.19
CA GLU A 97 -21.42 28.99 -8.47
C GLU A 97 -22.40 28.13 -9.30
N LYS A 98 -21.89 27.27 -10.18
CA LYS A 98 -22.70 26.33 -10.97
C LYS A 98 -23.22 25.16 -10.14
N ASP A 99 -22.38 24.61 -9.27
CA ASP A 99 -22.74 23.51 -8.38
C ASP A 99 -23.73 23.97 -7.30
N GLU A 100 -23.55 25.18 -6.74
CA GLU A 100 -24.53 25.80 -5.82
C GLU A 100 -25.86 26.10 -6.52
N ARG A 101 -25.84 26.58 -7.79
CA ARG A 101 -27.06 26.75 -8.58
C ARG A 101 -27.77 25.42 -8.87
N LEU A 102 -27.03 24.34 -9.11
CA LEU A 102 -27.61 23.00 -9.33
C LEU A 102 -28.26 22.46 -8.06
N VAL A 103 -27.64 22.66 -6.89
CA VAL A 103 -28.23 22.27 -5.60
C VAL A 103 -29.48 23.11 -5.29
N GLY A 104 -29.46 24.41 -5.59
CA GLY A 104 -30.62 25.30 -5.41
C GLY A 104 -31.79 25.08 -6.38
N LEU A 105 -31.57 24.39 -7.51
CA LEU A 105 -32.64 24.03 -8.47
C LEU A 105 -33.32 22.70 -8.12
N LEU A 106 -32.73 21.91 -7.22
CA LEU A 106 -33.23 20.59 -6.80
C LEU A 106 -33.85 20.59 -5.38
N GLY A 107 -33.84 21.73 -4.69
CA GLY A 107 -34.57 21.97 -3.44
C GLY A 107 -35.82 22.81 -3.68
#